data_AF-A0A0C3QG80-F1
#
_entry.id   AF-A0A0C3QG80-F1
#
_cell.length_a   1.000
_cell.length_b   1.000
_cell.length_c   1.000
_cell.angle_alpha   90.00
_cell.angle_beta   90.00
_cell.angle_gamma   90.00
#
_symmetry.space_group_name_H-M   'P 1'
#
loop_
_entity.id
_entity.type
_entity.pdbx_description
1 polymer ?
#
loop_
_entity_poly.entity_id
_entity_poly.type
_entity_poly.pdbx_seq_one_letter_code
_entity_poly.pdbx_strand_id
1 'polypeptide(L)' 'KRPEISTPYDPVRLAHVDLDPYTGEFTGLPKEWQQVLQESGISRQDQEKNPQAVVEIFKFYQE' A
#
# COMPACT_ATOMS: atom_id res chain seq x y z
N LYS A 1 40.58 -10.59 12.57
CA LYS A 1 39.60 -9.47 12.63
C LYS A 1 38.21 -10.07 12.56
N ARG A 2 37.32 -9.76 13.51
CA ARG A 2 35.90 -10.15 13.39
C ARG A 2 35.27 -9.28 12.30
N PRO A 3 34.45 -9.84 11.40
CA PRO A 3 33.71 -9.04 10.44
C PRO A 3 32.78 -8.10 11.22
N GLU A 4 32.90 -6.80 10.97
CA GLU A 4 31.94 -5.81 11.47
C GLU A 4 30.69 -5.95 10.62
N ILE A 5 29.62 -6.45 11.24
CA ILE A 5 28.31 -6.53 10.60
C ILE A 5 27.78 -5.10 10.55
N SER A 6 27.72 -4.50 9.36
CA SER A 6 27.11 -3.20 9.16
C SER A 6 25.59 -3.29 9.30
N THR A 7 24.95 -2.18 9.66
CA THR A 7 23.49 -2.08 9.62
C THR A 7 22.95 -2.31 8.20
N PRO A 8 21.70 -2.79 8.06
CA PRO A 8 21.08 -3.00 6.75
C PRO A 8 21.16 -1.74 5.88
N TYR A 9 21.50 -1.92 4.61
CA TYR A 9 21.46 -0.84 3.63
C TYR A 9 20.04 -0.78 3.05
N ASP A 10 19.43 0.40 3.09
CA ASP A 10 18.10 0.72 2.57
C ASP A 10 16.95 -0.20 3.03
N PRO A 11 16.63 -0.22 4.34
CA PRO A 11 15.53 -1.02 4.85
C PRO A 11 14.18 -0.49 4.37
N VAL A 12 13.59 -1.17 3.38
CA VAL A 12 12.21 -0.90 2.94
C VAL A 12 11.24 -1.49 3.95
N ARG A 13 10.40 -0.63 4.57
CA ARG A 13 9.25 -1.08 5.35
C ARG A 13 8.04 -1.20 4.45
N LEU A 14 7.70 -2.43 4.09
CA LEU A 14 6.41 -2.73 3.48
C LEU A 14 5.34 -2.59 4.55
N ALA A 15 4.48 -1.58 4.43
CA ALA A 15 3.25 -1.53 5.21
C ALA A 15 2.31 -2.61 4.65
N HIS A 16 1.85 -3.52 5.50
CA HIS A 16 0.79 -4.44 5.11
C HIS A 16 -0.48 -3.61 4.93
N VAL A 17 -1.09 -3.69 3.75
CA VAL A 17 -2.38 -3.04 3.49
C VAL A 17 -3.45 -4.03 3.91
N ASP A 18 -4.14 -3.71 4.99
CA ASP A 18 -5.27 -4.47 5.49
C ASP A 18 -6.58 -3.78 5.08
N LEU A 19 -7.54 -4.55 4.59
CA LEU A 19 -8.91 -4.08 4.42
C LEU A 19 -9.63 -4.27 5.74
N ASP A 20 -10.13 -3.19 6.35
CA ASP A 20 -10.98 -3.30 7.53
C ASP A 20 -12.30 -4.00 7.13
N PRO A 21 -12.61 -5.18 7.69
CA PRO A 21 -13.79 -5.93 7.31
C PRO A 21 -15.11 -5.28 7.75
N TYR A 22 -15.07 -4.30 8.65
CA TYR A 22 -16.26 -3.60 9.15
C TYR A 22 -16.56 -2.32 8.36
N THR A 23 -15.52 -1.61 7.94
CA THR A 23 -15.67 -0.32 7.23
C THR A 23 -15.39 -0.42 5.73
N GLY A 24 -14.73 -1.48 5.28
CA GLY A 24 -14.23 -1.59 3.90
C GLY A 24 -13.11 -0.61 3.58
N GLU A 25 -12.57 0.09 4.59
CA GLU A 25 -11.48 1.04 4.40
C GLU A 25 -10.12 0.33 4.38
N PHE A 26 -9.25 0.76 3.49
CA PHE A 26 -7.87 0.31 3.47
C PHE A 26 -7.07 1.01 4.59
N THR A 27 -6.53 0.20 5.49
CA THR A 27 -5.64 0.63 6.56
C THR A 27 -4.19 0.29 6.18
N GLY A 28 -3.24 1.14 6.59
CA GLY A 28 -1.82 0.92 6.28
C GLY A 28 -1.38 1.33 4.87
N LEU A 29 -2.22 2.05 4.10
CA LEU A 29 -1.82 2.57 2.78
C LEU A 29 -0.66 3.57 2.91
N PRO A 30 0.43 3.37 2.13
CA PRO A 30 1.45 4.40 1.94
C PRO A 30 0.86 5.70 1.41
N LYS A 31 1.48 6.82 1.76
CA LYS A 31 1.00 8.14 1.35
C LYS A 31 1.01 8.31 -0.17
N GLU A 32 1.99 7.73 -0.87
CA GLU A 32 2.04 7.78 -2.34
C GLU A 32 0.82 7.09 -2.96
N TRP A 33 0.37 5.99 -2.37
CA TRP A 33 -0.76 5.20 -2.85
C TRP A 33 -2.09 5.90 -2.62
N GLN A 34 -2.24 6.63 -1.51
CA GLN A 34 -3.38 7.52 -1.31
C GLN A 34 -3.45 8.62 -2.38
N GLN A 35 -2.30 9.18 -2.78
CA GLN A 35 -2.26 10.15 -3.88
C GLN A 35 -2.68 9.51 -5.21
N VAL A 36 -2.15 8.35 -5.56
CA VAL A 36 -2.53 7.63 -6.78
C VAL A 36 -4.03 7.36 -6.82
N LEU A 37 -4.63 6.93 -5.71
CA LEU A 37 -6.08 6.70 -5.64
C LEU A 37 -6.87 7.99 -5.86
N GLN A 38 -6.45 9.10 -5.26
CA GLN A 38 -7.09 10.41 -5.48
C GLN A 38 -6.92 10.91 -6.92
N GLU A 39 -5.72 10.79 -7.49
CA GLU A 39 -5.40 11.21 -8.86
C GLU A 39 -6.14 10.35 -9.90
N SER A 40 -6.34 9.07 -9.61
CA SER A 40 -7.12 8.14 -10.43
C SER A 40 -8.64 8.36 -10.31
N GLY A 41 -9.08 9.28 -9.45
CA GLY A 41 -10.50 9.55 -9.19
C GLY A 41 -11.22 8.46 -8.42
N ILE A 42 -10.49 7.57 -7.75
CA ILE A 42 -11.05 6.44 -7.02
C ILE A 42 -11.51 6.91 -5.64
N SER A 43 -12.83 7.12 -5.53
CA SER A 43 -13.46 7.55 -4.28
C SER A 43 -13.51 6.41 -3.26
N ARG A 44 -13.75 6.73 -1.98
CA ARG A 44 -13.99 5.70 -0.95
C ARG A 44 -15.11 4.72 -1.33
N GLN A 45 -16.16 5.20 -1.99
CA GLN A 45 -17.27 4.35 -2.42
C GLN A 45 -16.86 3.38 -3.53
N ASP A 46 -15.91 3.75 -4.38
CA ASP A 46 -15.36 2.86 -5.41
C ASP A 46 -14.45 1.80 -4.79
N GLN A 47 -13.71 2.17 -3.74
CA GLN A 47 -12.89 1.26 -2.94
C GLN A 47 -13.75 0.20 -2.25
N GLU A 48 -14.87 0.60 -1.64
CA GLU A 48 -15.83 -0.32 -1.02
C GLU A 48 -16.53 -1.23 -2.03
N LYS A 49 -16.91 -0.69 -3.21
CA LYS A 49 -17.56 -1.47 -4.27
C LYS A 49 -16.64 -2.48 -4.91
N ASN A 50 -15.36 -2.13 -5.08
CA ASN A 50 -14.41 -2.98 -5.75
C ASN A 50 -13.02 -2.94 -5.09
N PRO A 51 -12.87 -3.58 -3.92
CA PRO A 51 -11.59 -3.62 -3.23
C PRO A 51 -10.53 -4.42 -4.02
N GLN A 52 -10.94 -5.35 -4.88
CA GLN A 52 -10.04 -6.11 -5.76
C GLN A 52 -9.34 -5.20 -6.77
N ALA A 53 -10.09 -4.29 -7.41
CA ALA A 53 -9.51 -3.34 -8.38
C ALA A 53 -8.47 -2.41 -7.76
N VAL A 54 -8.67 -2.01 -6.51
CA VAL A 54 -7.70 -1.19 -5.77
C VAL A 54 -6.40 -1.97 -5.54
N VAL A 55 -6.49 -3.25 -5.18
CA VAL A 55 -5.33 -4.14 -5.04
C VAL A 55 -4.61 -4.35 -6.38
N GLU A 56 -5.35 -4.49 -7.48
CA GLU A 56 -4.77 -4.63 -8.82
C GLU A 56 -3.98 -3.38 -9.25
N ILE A 57 -4.49 -2.19 -8.95
CA ILE A 57 -3.77 -0.94 -9.20
C ILE A 57 -2.46 -0.93 -8.43
N PHE A 58 -2.45 -1.34 -7.16
CA PHE A 58 -1.20 -1.42 -6.40
C PHE A 58 -0.20 -2.42 -6.97
N LYS A 59 -0.67 -3.56 -7.48
CA LYS A 59 0.20 -4.51 -8.17
C LYS A 59 0.79 -3.93 -9.44
N PHE A 60 0.00 -3.17 -10.21
CA PHE A 60 0.48 -2.51 -11.43
C PHE A 60 1.59 -1.49 -11.15
N TYR A 61 1.51 -0.75 -10.04
CA TYR A 61 2.56 0.22 -9.65
C TYR A 61 3.80 -0.42 -8.98
N GLN A 62 3.78 -1.72 -8.71
CA GLN A 62 4.94 -2.47 -8.16
C GLN A 62 5.79 -3.16 -9.23
N GLU A 63 5.32 -3.23 -10.48
CA GLU A 63 6.13 -3.60 -11.66
C GLU A 63 6.85 -2.39 -12.27
#